data_AF-A0A5Q2MIA4-F1
#
_entry.id   AF-A0A5Q2MIA4-F1
#
_cell.length_a   1.000
_cell.length_b   1.000
_cell.length_c   1.000
_cell.angle_alpha   90.00
_cell.angle_beta   90.00
_cell.angle_gamma   90.00
#
_symmetry.space_group_name_H-M   'P 1'
#
loop_
_entity.id
_entity.type
_entity.pdbx_description
1 polymer ?
#
loop_
_entity_poly.entity_id
_entity_poly.type
_entity_poly.pdbx_seq_one_letter_code
_entity_poly.pdbx_strand_id
1 'polypeptide(L)'
;MRTPARLLTVALSFAVLFVAGSAAAMADAPTGGAWPDGEKKSTLDLLLVFGGGTLVLFVVVSLFGLLTARNNYVPPSPSTELSTTGDHTPKHR
;
A
#
# COMPACT_ATOMS: atom_id res chain seq x y z
N MET A 1 -2.28 -1.34 28.86
CA MET A 1 -1.46 -2.07 27.86
C MET A 1 -2.39 -2.75 26.86
N ARG A 2 -2.56 -2.21 25.63
CA ARG A 2 -3.47 -2.74 24.58
C ARG A 2 -2.74 -3.56 23.50
N THR A 3 -1.49 -3.88 23.75
CA THR A 3 -0.53 -4.48 22.81
C THR A 3 -0.94 -5.83 22.22
N PRO A 4 -1.53 -6.79 22.96
CA PRO A 4 -1.85 -8.10 22.40
C PRO A 4 -3.00 -8.05 21.38
N ALA A 5 -4.01 -7.20 21.62
CA ALA A 5 -5.13 -7.03 20.71
C ALA A 5 -4.66 -6.47 19.35
N ARG A 6 -3.73 -5.50 19.36
CA ARG A 6 -3.18 -4.90 18.12
C ARG A 6 -2.38 -5.91 17.29
N LEU A 7 -1.56 -6.73 17.93
CA LEU A 7 -0.81 -7.80 17.24
C LEU A 7 -1.75 -8.85 16.65
N LEU A 8 -2.80 -9.21 17.39
CA LEU A 8 -3.82 -10.13 16.90
C LEU A 8 -4.57 -9.55 15.69
N THR A 9 -4.94 -8.27 15.72
CA THR A 9 -5.61 -7.62 14.57
C THR A 9 -4.73 -7.66 13.33
N VAL A 10 -3.44 -7.35 13.47
CA VAL A 10 -2.48 -7.37 12.36
C VAL A 10 -2.32 -8.78 11.78
N ALA A 11 -2.16 -9.78 12.64
CA ALA A 11 -2.03 -11.18 12.21
C ALA A 11 -3.30 -11.67 11.49
N LEU A 12 -4.48 -11.29 11.99
CA LEU A 12 -5.75 -11.67 11.37
C LEU A 12 -5.95 -10.98 10.01
N SER A 13 -5.65 -9.69 9.92
CA SER A 13 -5.73 -8.94 8.66
C SER A 13 -4.78 -9.53 7.61
N PHE A 14 -3.56 -9.91 8.03
CA PHE A 14 -2.62 -10.61 7.15
C PHE A 14 -3.18 -11.95 6.67
N ALA A 15 -3.72 -12.77 7.58
CA ALA A 15 -4.29 -14.07 7.22
C ALA A 15 -5.46 -13.93 6.23
N VAL A 16 -6.36 -12.96 6.44
CA VAL A 16 -7.50 -12.70 5.54
C VAL A 16 -7.02 -12.24 4.16
N LEU A 17 -6.09 -11.28 4.11
CA LEU A 17 -5.51 -10.80 2.85
C LEU A 17 -4.76 -11.91 2.10
N PHE A 18 -4.03 -12.75 2.84
CA PHE A 18 -3.31 -13.88 2.29
C PHE A 18 -4.26 -14.89 1.65
N VAL A 19 -5.32 -15.30 2.36
CA VAL A 19 -6.33 -16.23 1.84
C VAL A 19 -7.10 -15.64 0.65
N ALA A 20 -7.48 -14.36 0.72
CA ALA A 20 -8.17 -13.69 -0.38
C ALA A 20 -7.28 -13.56 -1.63
N GLY A 21 -6.00 -13.22 -1.47
CA GLY A 21 -5.05 -13.08 -2.58
C GLY A 21 -4.61 -14.42 -3.19
N SER A 22 -4.55 -15.48 -2.39
CA SER A 22 -4.18 -16.83 -2.88
C SER A 22 -5.31 -17.52 -3.65
N ALA A 23 -6.54 -17.02 -3.63
CA ALA A 23 -7.58 -17.47 -4.57
C ALA A 23 -7.27 -17.08 -6.03
N ALA A 24 -6.72 -15.87 -6.25
CA ALA A 24 -6.30 -15.41 -7.58
C ALA A 24 -5.06 -16.17 -8.10
N ALA A 25 -4.20 -16.62 -7.17
CA ALA A 25 -3.05 -17.47 -7.45
C ALA A 25 -3.41 -18.85 -8.01
N MET A 26 -4.49 -19.44 -7.48
CA MET A 26 -4.96 -20.78 -7.83
C MET A 26 -5.81 -20.80 -9.10
N ALA A 27 -6.08 -19.64 -9.69
CA ALA A 27 -6.75 -19.52 -10.98
C ALA A 27 -5.80 -19.76 -12.18
N ASP A 28 -4.57 -20.26 -11.94
CA ASP A 28 -3.50 -20.48 -12.93
C ASP A 28 -3.79 -21.58 -13.98
N ALA A 29 -5.06 -21.89 -14.23
CA ALA A 29 -5.48 -22.64 -15.38
C ALA A 29 -6.60 -21.87 -16.09
N PRO A 30 -6.40 -21.31 -17.29
CA PRO A 30 -7.53 -20.90 -18.11
C PRO A 30 -8.47 -22.09 -18.24
N THR A 31 -9.73 -21.93 -17.84
CA THR A 31 -10.74 -23.01 -17.79
C THR A 31 -11.20 -23.49 -19.18
N GLY A 32 -10.41 -23.24 -20.21
CA GLY A 32 -10.61 -23.73 -21.56
C GLY A 32 -9.24 -23.99 -22.16
N GLY A 33 -9.03 -25.20 -22.69
CA GLY A 33 -7.75 -25.71 -23.23
C GLY A 33 -7.19 -24.97 -24.45
N ALA A 34 -7.38 -23.66 -24.52
CA ALA A 34 -6.77 -22.73 -25.47
C ALA A 34 -5.30 -22.44 -25.15
N TRP A 35 -4.83 -22.76 -23.94
CA TRP A 35 -3.45 -22.56 -23.52
C TRP A 35 -2.83 -23.88 -23.07
N PRO A 36 -1.54 -24.12 -23.37
CA PRO A 36 -0.82 -25.25 -22.82
C PRO A 36 -0.87 -25.21 -21.30
N ASP A 37 -1.05 -26.37 -20.67
CA ASP A 37 -0.95 -26.49 -19.22
C ASP A 37 0.37 -25.86 -18.75
N GLY A 38 0.28 -24.93 -17.80
CA GLY A 38 1.45 -24.31 -17.20
C GLY A 38 2.35 -25.37 -16.58
N GLU A 39 3.66 -25.09 -16.53
CA GLU A 39 4.62 -25.96 -15.86
C GLU A 39 4.16 -26.23 -14.43
N LYS A 40 4.08 -27.52 -14.05
CA LYS A 40 3.60 -27.92 -12.73
C LYS A 40 4.55 -27.38 -11.67
N LYS A 41 4.15 -26.26 -11.04
CA LYS A 41 4.89 -25.69 -9.92
C LYS A 41 4.76 -26.59 -8.71
N SER A 42 5.89 -26.78 -8.02
CA SER A 42 5.91 -27.46 -6.72
C SER A 42 5.03 -26.68 -5.74
N THR A 43 4.29 -27.38 -4.87
CA THR A 43 3.51 -26.75 -3.79
C THR A 43 4.39 -25.87 -2.91
N LEU A 44 5.67 -26.23 -2.74
CA LEU A 44 6.64 -25.46 -1.99
C LEU A 44 6.97 -24.12 -2.67
N ASP A 45 7.14 -24.11 -3.99
CA ASP A 45 7.36 -22.87 -4.76
C ASP A 45 6.15 -21.96 -4.69
N LEU A 46 4.96 -22.55 -4.74
CA LEU A 46 3.70 -21.82 -4.64
C LEU A 46 3.56 -21.18 -3.26
N LEU A 47 3.91 -21.90 -2.20
CA LEU A 47 3.91 -21.38 -0.84
C LEU A 47 4.97 -20.30 -0.63
N LEU A 48 6.13 -20.44 -1.26
CA LEU A 48 7.22 -19.45 -1.20
C LEU A 48 6.86 -18.17 -1.97
N VAL A 49 6.30 -18.28 -3.16
CA VAL A 49 5.93 -17.13 -4.00
C VAL A 49 4.75 -16.38 -3.38
N PHE A 50 3.69 -17.06 -3.01
CA PHE A 50 2.51 -16.40 -2.47
C PHE A 50 2.67 -16.03 -1.00
N GLY A 51 3.18 -16.94 -0.17
CA GLY A 51 3.45 -16.67 1.24
C GLY A 51 4.55 -15.63 1.41
N GLY A 52 5.69 -15.84 0.75
CA GLY A 52 6.81 -14.90 0.77
C GLY A 52 6.45 -13.55 0.16
N GLY A 53 5.77 -13.53 -1.00
CA GLY A 53 5.33 -12.29 -1.64
C GLY A 53 4.41 -11.46 -0.76
N THR A 54 3.46 -12.10 -0.08
CA THR A 54 2.54 -11.40 0.83
C THR A 54 3.26 -10.87 2.07
N LEU A 55 4.22 -11.63 2.62
CA LEU A 55 5.08 -11.17 3.72
C LEU A 55 5.92 -9.97 3.32
N VAL A 56 6.56 -10.01 2.15
CA VAL A 56 7.35 -8.90 1.62
C VAL A 56 6.49 -7.66 1.43
N LEU A 57 5.30 -7.80 0.83
CA LEU A 57 4.36 -6.70 0.65
C LEU A 57 3.96 -6.10 2.01
N PHE A 58 3.65 -6.95 3.00
CA PHE A 58 3.29 -6.50 4.34
C PHE A 58 4.42 -5.69 5.00
N VAL A 59 5.67 -6.12 4.87
CA VAL A 59 6.85 -5.40 5.36
C VAL A 59 6.98 -4.04 4.66
N VAL A 60 6.88 -3.99 3.33
CA VAL A 60 6.98 -2.75 2.56
C VAL A 60 5.91 -1.74 2.96
N VAL A 61 4.65 -2.16 3.05
CA VAL A 61 3.53 -1.29 3.48
C VAL A 61 3.73 -0.81 4.91
N SER A 62 4.20 -1.69 5.81
CA SER A 62 4.46 -1.32 7.20
C SER A 62 5.58 -0.30 7.33
N LEU A 63 6.69 -0.46 6.60
CA LEU A 63 7.77 0.52 6.54
C LEU A 63 7.28 1.85 5.97
N PHE A 64 6.51 1.83 4.89
CA PHE A 64 5.95 3.04 4.30
C PHE A 64 5.06 3.79 5.29
N GLY A 65 4.20 3.07 6.01
CA GLY A 65 3.38 3.62 7.08
C GLY A 65 4.22 4.23 8.19
N LEU A 66 5.29 3.55 8.63
CA LEU A 66 6.18 4.04 9.68
C LEU A 66 6.91 5.33 9.25
N LEU A 67 7.41 5.37 8.01
CA LEU A 67 8.09 6.53 7.45
C LEU A 67 7.15 7.74 7.31
N THR A 68 5.91 7.50 6.89
CA THR A 68 4.88 8.54 6.75
C THR A 68 4.39 9.05 8.11
N ALA A 69 4.23 8.16 9.08
CA ALA A 69 3.82 8.51 10.45
C ALA A 69 4.83 9.38 11.20
N ARG A 70 6.07 9.48 10.72
CA ARG A 70 7.12 10.29 11.37
C ARG A 70 6.80 11.80 11.35
N ASN A 71 5.84 12.27 10.55
CA ASN A 71 5.31 13.65 10.57
C ASN A 71 6.40 14.76 10.74
N ASN A 72 7.59 14.61 10.13
CA ASN A 72 8.68 15.59 10.30
C ASN A 72 8.46 16.90 9.53
N TYR A 73 7.31 17.06 8.90
CA TYR A 73 7.00 18.29 8.19
C TYR A 73 6.55 19.33 9.21
N VAL A 74 7.37 20.36 9.40
CA VAL A 74 6.98 21.59 10.09
C VAL A 74 6.59 22.58 9.00
N PRO A 75 5.30 22.93 8.87
CA PRO A 75 4.90 23.95 7.91
C PRO A 75 5.59 25.27 8.28
N PRO A 76 6.14 26.00 7.30
CA PRO A 76 6.63 27.35 7.55
C PRO A 76 5.49 28.22 8.09
N SER A 77 5.82 29.16 8.97
CA SER A 77 4.85 30.12 9.50
C SER A 77 4.10 30.79 8.35
N PRO A 78 2.76 30.94 8.44
CA PRO A 78 1.99 31.63 7.41
C PRO A 78 2.59 33.02 7.19
N SER A 79 2.87 33.38 5.93
CA SER A 79 3.26 34.75 5.60
C SER A 79 2.10 35.67 5.92
N THR A 80 2.36 36.73 6.70
CA THR A 80 1.41 37.84 6.92
C THR A 80 1.49 38.89 5.83
N GLU A 81 2.29 38.66 4.78
CA GLU A 81 2.32 39.55 3.62
C GLU A 81 1.01 39.39 2.86
N LEU A 82 0.06 40.26 3.16
CA LEU A 82 -1.01 40.60 2.23
C LEU A 82 -0.33 41.11 0.97
N SER A 83 -0.36 40.32 -0.09
CA SER A 83 -0.09 40.81 -1.45
C SER A 83 -1.08 41.93 -1.74
N THR A 84 -0.68 43.17 -1.47
CA THR A 84 -1.41 44.34 -1.95
C THR A 84 -1.27 44.31 -3.46
N THR A 85 -2.32 43.82 -4.14
CA THR A 85 -2.46 43.96 -5.58
C THR A 85 -2.23 45.43 -5.89
N GLY A 86 -1.11 45.71 -6.56
CA GLY A 86 -0.60 47.06 -6.74
C GLY A 86 -1.65 48.01 -7.29
N ASP A 87 -1.58 49.24 -6.79
CA ASP A 87 -2.37 50.40 -7.19
C ASP A 87 -2.73 50.40 -8.68
N HIS A 88 -3.94 49.95 -9.01
CA HIS A 88 -4.58 50.28 -10.26
C HIS A 88 -5.06 51.73 -10.17
N THR A 89 -4.13 52.67 -10.35
CA THR A 89 -4.46 54.08 -10.60
C THR A 89 -5.20 54.15 -11.93
N PRO A 90 -6.50 54.52 -11.97
CA PRO A 90 -7.20 54.67 -13.22
C PRO A 90 -6.70 55.95 -13.89
N LYS A 91 -5.96 55.82 -14.99
CA LYS A 91 -5.67 56.96 -15.86
C LYS A 91 -6.95 57.34 -16.60
N HIS A 92 -7.71 58.29 -16.05
CA HIS A 92 -8.73 59.01 -16.79
C HIS A 92 -8.05 59.81 -17.91
N ARG A 93 -8.47 59.57 -19.16
CA ARG A 93 -8.23 60.41 -20.32
C ARG A 93 -9.58 60.71 -20.97
#